data_AF-A0A833ES17-F1
#
_entry.id   AF-A0A833ES17-F1
#
_cell.length_a   1.000
_cell.length_b   1.000
_cell.length_c   1.000
_cell.angle_alpha   90.00
_cell.angle_beta   90.00
_cell.angle_gamma   90.00
#
_symmetry.space_group_name_H-M   'P 1'
#
loop_
_entity.id
_entity.type
_entity.pdbx_description
1 polymer ?
#
loop_
_entity_poly.entity_id
_entity_poly.type
_entity_poly.pdbx_seq_one_letter_code
_entity_poly.pdbx_strand_id
1 'polypeptide(L)'
;MEKLMYYISPDQDDISQINDFNLTIKTDFDDFDFAKNMMSPIEKNKVDTGYELIWKFDNSISGKDIGIVIPNKLNPGEIVSRVTFFAPISLLFFLIFLLVLAIVLETTIHPMHYFFLAATFFSFHLMFSYFSDHLNIYITFIIASLVSLALTITYLRTFTQPKLAYFYAPLTQFIYLVIFSYSFFFKGMTGLIVTICAVITLFILMQITAKVDWERVFNKNKL
;
A
#
# COMPACT_ATOMS: atom_id res chain seq x y z
N MET A 1 -5.05 -12.44 7.18
CA MET A 1 -5.14 -13.87 6.82
C MET A 1 -6.26 -14.41 7.64
N GLU A 2 -7.44 -14.44 7.03
CA GLU A 2 -8.59 -15.08 7.64
C GLU A 2 -8.33 -16.58 7.68
N LYS A 3 -8.62 -17.18 8.84
CA LYS A 3 -8.46 -18.60 9.06
C LYS A 3 -9.83 -19.14 9.42
N LEU A 4 -10.29 -20.11 8.66
CA LEU A 4 -11.40 -20.95 9.09
C LEU A 4 -10.78 -22.08 9.92
N MET A 5 -11.11 -22.12 11.21
CA MET A 5 -10.60 -23.13 12.14
C MET A 5 -11.79 -23.88 12.73
N TYR A 6 -11.74 -25.21 12.64
CA TYR A 6 -12.65 -26.11 13.31
C TYR A 6 -11.86 -26.87 14.38
N TYR A 7 -12.15 -26.53 15.63
CA TYR A 7 -11.51 -27.14 16.79
C TYR A 7 -12.19 -28.47 17.09
N ILE A 8 -11.42 -29.55 17.07
CA ILE A 8 -11.91 -30.90 17.36
C ILE A 8 -11.82 -31.18 18.86
N SER A 9 -10.79 -30.63 19.50
CA SER A 9 -10.58 -30.72 20.94
C SER A 9 -10.89 -29.37 21.61
N PRO A 10 -11.49 -29.35 22.81
CA PRO A 10 -11.68 -28.12 23.57
C PRO A 10 -10.36 -27.49 24.05
N ASP A 11 -9.27 -28.27 24.14
CA ASP A 11 -7.91 -27.81 24.45
C ASP A 11 -6.90 -28.30 23.39
N GLN A 12 -5.98 -27.41 22.97
CA GLN A 12 -5.03 -27.65 21.86
C GLN A 12 -4.03 -28.79 22.10
N ASP A 13 -3.87 -29.22 23.36
CA ASP A 13 -2.93 -30.28 23.76
C ASP A 13 -3.61 -31.61 24.11
N ASP A 14 -4.95 -31.68 24.04
CA ASP A 14 -5.70 -32.87 24.41
C ASP A 14 -6.05 -33.74 23.19
N ILE A 15 -5.91 -35.05 23.34
CA ILE A 15 -6.08 -36.01 22.26
C ILE A 15 -7.53 -36.48 22.26
N SER A 16 -8.28 -36.11 21.24
CA SER A 16 -9.70 -36.48 21.11
C SER A 16 -9.90 -37.65 20.15
N GLN A 17 -10.76 -38.60 20.55
CA GLN A 17 -11.22 -39.66 19.65
C GLN A 17 -12.39 -39.13 18.81
N ILE A 18 -12.22 -39.22 17.50
CA ILE A 18 -13.18 -38.80 16.48
C ILE A 18 -13.80 -40.06 15.88
N ASN A 19 -15.11 -40.22 16.04
CA ASN A 19 -15.89 -41.31 15.45
C ASN A 19 -16.88 -40.73 14.43
N ASP A 20 -16.97 -41.37 13.26
CA ASP A 20 -17.92 -41.02 12.18
C ASP A 20 -17.94 -39.54 11.77
N PHE A 21 -16.76 -38.90 11.72
CA PHE A 21 -16.67 -37.49 11.35
C PHE A 21 -16.61 -37.31 9.84
N ASN A 22 -17.50 -36.45 9.32
CA ASN A 22 -17.49 -36.03 7.93
C ASN A 22 -17.63 -34.51 7.85
N LEU A 23 -16.59 -33.86 7.33
CA LEU A 23 -16.57 -32.43 7.04
C LEU A 23 -16.22 -32.22 5.58
N THR A 24 -17.10 -31.53 4.87
CA THR A 24 -16.87 -31.09 3.49
C THR A 24 -16.81 -29.58 3.48
N ILE A 25 -15.68 -29.02 3.08
CA ILE A 25 -15.53 -27.58 2.85
C ILE A 25 -15.44 -27.36 1.34
N LYS A 26 -16.35 -26.55 0.81
CA LYS A 26 -16.33 -26.09 -0.57
C LYS A 26 -15.79 -24.66 -0.60
N THR A 27 -14.73 -24.45 -1.38
CA THR A 27 -14.11 -23.14 -1.57
C THR A 27 -14.42 -22.62 -2.96
N ASP A 28 -14.53 -21.29 -3.11
CA ASP A 28 -14.64 -20.58 -4.38
C ASP A 28 -13.28 -20.02 -4.88
N PHE A 29 -12.18 -20.44 -4.24
CA PHE A 29 -10.82 -19.97 -4.47
C PHE A 29 -9.81 -21.12 -4.61
N ASP A 30 -8.80 -20.88 -5.44
CA ASP A 30 -7.77 -21.87 -5.78
C ASP A 30 -6.50 -21.80 -4.91
N ASP A 31 -6.21 -20.65 -4.29
CA ASP A 31 -4.96 -20.36 -3.58
C ASP A 31 -5.10 -20.51 -2.04
N PHE A 32 -5.61 -21.66 -1.60
CA PHE A 32 -5.78 -21.94 -0.17
C PHE A 32 -4.53 -22.60 0.42
N ASP A 33 -4.21 -22.24 1.66
CA ASP A 33 -3.11 -22.85 2.42
C ASP A 33 -3.68 -23.50 3.69
N PHE A 34 -2.91 -24.39 4.33
CA PHE A 34 -3.30 -25.02 5.58
C PHE A 34 -2.63 -24.30 6.75
N ALA A 35 -3.39 -24.02 7.80
CA ALA A 35 -2.81 -23.38 8.96
C ALA A 35 -1.83 -24.35 9.67
N LYS A 36 -0.77 -23.79 10.27
CA LYS A 36 0.29 -24.58 10.91
C LYS A 36 -0.30 -25.51 11.98
N ASN A 37 0.19 -26.75 12.02
CA ASN A 37 -0.22 -27.82 12.94
C ASN A 37 -1.66 -28.36 12.77
N MET A 38 -2.30 -28.11 11.62
CA MET A 38 -3.66 -28.62 11.35
C MET A 38 -3.68 -29.79 10.37
N MET A 39 -4.77 -30.57 10.40
CA MET A 39 -4.97 -31.71 9.51
C MET A 39 -5.34 -31.27 8.10
N SER A 40 -4.60 -31.81 7.12
CA SER A 40 -4.97 -31.70 5.70
C SER A 40 -6.16 -32.62 5.36
N PRO A 41 -6.95 -32.28 4.35
CA PRO A 41 -8.07 -33.10 3.90
C PRO A 41 -7.58 -34.40 3.27
N ILE A 42 -8.42 -35.43 3.32
CA ILE A 42 -8.15 -36.75 2.75
C ILE A 42 -8.38 -36.72 1.24
N GLU A 43 -9.44 -36.06 0.80
CA GLU A 43 -9.72 -35.86 -0.62
C GLU A 43 -9.71 -34.37 -0.97
N LYS A 44 -9.16 -34.08 -2.15
CA LYS A 44 -9.10 -32.74 -2.74
C LYS A 44 -9.63 -32.83 -4.17
N ASN A 45 -10.92 -32.58 -4.33
CA ASN A 45 -11.57 -32.62 -5.63
C ASN A 45 -11.66 -31.19 -6.18
N LYS A 46 -11.15 -30.97 -7.39
CA LYS A 46 -11.26 -29.66 -8.05
C LYS A 46 -12.65 -29.52 -8.66
N VAL A 47 -13.31 -28.41 -8.39
CA VAL A 47 -14.66 -28.06 -8.91
C VAL A 47 -14.52 -26.86 -9.86
N ASP A 48 -15.52 -26.58 -10.69
CA ASP A 48 -15.50 -25.51 -11.72
C ASP A 48 -15.05 -24.13 -11.20
N THR A 49 -15.38 -23.80 -9.96
CA THR A 49 -14.92 -22.58 -9.28
C THR A 49 -14.42 -22.93 -7.87
N GLY A 50 -13.23 -23.52 -7.77
CA GLY A 50 -12.52 -23.78 -6.52
C GLY A 50 -12.35 -25.27 -6.18
N TYR A 51 -12.39 -25.61 -4.89
CA TYR A 51 -12.09 -26.97 -4.41
C TYR A 51 -13.13 -27.49 -3.43
N GLU A 52 -13.40 -28.79 -3.51
CA GLU A 52 -14.10 -29.56 -2.50
C GLU A 52 -13.06 -30.34 -1.69
N LEU A 53 -12.93 -29.96 -0.41
CA LEU A 53 -11.99 -30.54 0.54
C LEU A 53 -12.79 -31.40 1.52
N ILE A 54 -12.46 -32.69 1.59
CA ILE A 54 -13.22 -33.67 2.38
C ILE A 54 -12.32 -34.26 3.47
N TRP A 55 -12.81 -34.17 4.71
CA TRP A 55 -12.27 -34.87 5.87
C TRP A 55 -13.28 -35.92 6.30
N LYS A 56 -12.96 -37.20 6.06
CA LYS A 56 -13.78 -38.33 6.47
C LYS A 56 -12.98 -39.26 7.38
N PHE A 57 -13.34 -39.33 8.66
CA PHE A 57 -12.68 -40.18 9.65
C PHE A 57 -13.69 -41.13 10.29
N ASP A 58 -13.53 -42.44 10.06
CA ASP A 58 -14.42 -43.45 10.63
C ASP A 58 -14.08 -43.74 12.11
N ASN A 59 -12.78 -43.89 12.43
CA ASN A 59 -12.27 -44.00 13.79
C ASN A 59 -10.83 -43.46 13.82
N SER A 60 -10.64 -42.24 14.33
CA SER A 60 -9.34 -41.56 14.35
C SER A 60 -9.08 -40.90 15.69
N ILE A 61 -7.85 -41.02 16.19
CA ILE A 61 -7.39 -40.37 17.41
C ILE A 61 -6.48 -39.22 16.96
N SER A 62 -6.89 -37.98 17.18
CA SER A 62 -6.13 -36.80 16.74
C SER A 62 -6.20 -35.67 17.77
N GLY A 63 -5.04 -35.09 18.06
CA GLY A 63 -4.93 -33.81 18.78
C GLY A 63 -4.71 -32.62 17.83
N LYS A 64 -4.93 -32.80 16.51
CA LYS A 64 -4.76 -31.74 15.51
C LYS A 64 -6.11 -31.29 14.99
N ASP A 65 -6.35 -29.99 15.03
CA ASP A 65 -7.55 -29.36 14.50
C ASP A 65 -7.57 -29.32 12.97
N ILE A 66 -8.71 -28.96 12.40
CA ILE A 66 -8.84 -28.72 10.96
C ILE A 66 -8.84 -27.21 10.73
N GLY A 67 -8.04 -26.73 9.80
CA GLY A 67 -8.18 -25.34 9.39
C GLY A 67 -7.54 -24.99 8.07
N ILE A 68 -8.20 -24.04 7.42
CA ILE A 68 -7.87 -23.54 6.09
C ILE A 68 -7.54 -22.06 6.25
N VAL A 69 -6.41 -21.65 5.67
CA VAL A 69 -6.08 -20.25 5.46
C VAL A 69 -6.78 -19.82 4.18
N ILE A 70 -7.77 -18.95 4.33
CA ILE A 70 -8.48 -18.38 3.20
C ILE A 70 -7.52 -17.40 2.51
N PRO A 71 -7.31 -17.49 1.18
CA PRO A 71 -6.53 -16.52 0.45
C PRO A 71 -7.11 -15.14 0.72
N ASN A 72 -6.26 -14.23 1.18
CA ASN A 72 -6.67 -12.87 1.45
C ASN A 72 -7.24 -12.26 0.15
N LYS A 73 -8.55 -12.00 0.09
CA LYS A 73 -9.03 -10.89 -0.71
C LYS A 73 -8.26 -9.65 -0.23
N LEU A 74 -7.76 -8.83 -1.16
CA LEU A 74 -7.14 -7.56 -0.80
C LEU A 74 -8.17 -6.79 0.05
N ASN A 75 -7.92 -6.68 1.36
CA ASN A 75 -8.78 -5.92 2.25
C ASN A 75 -8.50 -4.44 1.97
N PRO A 76 -9.44 -3.69 1.35
CA PRO A 76 -9.19 -2.30 1.00
C PRO A 76 -8.90 -1.46 2.24
N GLY A 77 -9.58 -1.74 3.36
CA GLY A 77 -9.38 -1.03 4.62
C GLY A 77 -7.96 -1.13 5.17
N GLU A 78 -7.34 -2.31 5.13
CA GLU A 78 -5.96 -2.49 5.61
C GLU A 78 -4.97 -1.70 4.74
N ILE A 79 -5.16 -1.71 3.42
CA ILE A 79 -4.26 -1.04 2.47
C ILE A 79 -4.42 0.47 2.57
N VAL A 80 -5.66 0.96 2.50
CA VAL A 80 -6.01 2.39 2.62
C VAL A 80 -5.50 2.98 3.92
N SER A 81 -5.70 2.27 5.03
CA SER A 81 -5.23 2.70 6.35
C SER A 81 -3.71 2.87 6.37
N ARG A 82 -2.96 1.87 5.88
CA ARG A 82 -1.49 1.95 5.83
C ARG A 82 -1.00 3.05 4.89
N VAL A 83 -1.54 3.13 3.68
CA VAL A 83 -1.17 4.17 2.70
C VAL A 83 -1.37 5.57 3.29
N THR A 84 -2.49 5.78 4.00
CA THR A 84 -2.80 7.06 4.63
C THR A 84 -1.94 7.34 5.86
N PHE A 85 -1.68 6.33 6.69
CA PHE A 85 -0.82 6.45 7.87
C PHE A 85 0.61 6.88 7.52
N PHE A 86 1.16 6.37 6.41
CA PHE A 86 2.50 6.73 5.93
C PHE A 86 2.51 7.97 5.02
N ALA A 87 1.36 8.57 4.71
CA ALA A 87 1.26 9.75 3.87
C ALA A 87 2.16 10.92 4.30
N PRO A 88 2.31 11.25 5.60
CA PRO A 88 3.16 12.37 6.03
C PRO A 88 4.63 12.22 5.62
N ILE A 89 5.17 11.00 5.64
CA ILE A 89 6.57 10.71 5.25
C ILE A 89 6.74 10.97 3.76
N SER A 90 5.80 10.47 2.98
CA SER A 90 5.82 10.67 1.53
C SER A 90 5.64 12.14 1.15
N LEU A 91 4.74 12.84 1.82
CA LEU A 91 4.50 14.26 1.61
C LEU A 91 5.74 15.09 1.93
N LEU A 92 6.46 14.74 3.00
CA LEU A 92 7.72 15.37 3.37
C LEU A 92 8.75 15.26 2.23
N PHE A 93 8.96 14.07 1.66
CA PHE A 93 9.87 13.90 0.53
C PHE A 93 9.44 14.71 -0.69
N PHE A 94 8.14 14.70 -1.02
CA PHE A 94 7.59 15.50 -2.10
C PHE A 94 7.87 17.00 -1.91
N LEU A 95 7.57 17.56 -0.73
CA LEU A 95 7.75 18.98 -0.44
C LEU A 95 9.23 19.38 -0.41
N ILE A 96 10.11 18.59 0.22
CA ILE A 96 11.55 18.87 0.26
C ILE A 96 12.13 18.85 -1.15
N PHE A 97 11.76 17.85 -1.95
CA PHE A 97 12.26 17.74 -3.31
C PHE A 97 11.78 18.89 -4.18
N LEU A 98 10.50 19.27 -4.06
CA LEU A 98 9.95 20.41 -4.76
C LEU A 98 10.61 21.74 -4.32
N LEU A 99 10.88 21.90 -3.03
CA LEU A 99 11.57 23.07 -2.47
C LEU A 99 12.99 23.20 -3.04
N VAL A 100 13.77 22.12 -2.99
CA VAL A 100 15.13 22.09 -3.56
C VAL A 100 15.10 22.41 -5.04
N LEU A 101 14.14 21.84 -5.77
CA LEU A 101 14.00 22.11 -7.19
C LEU A 101 13.61 23.56 -7.47
N ALA A 102 12.72 24.16 -6.67
CA ALA A 102 12.37 25.58 -6.80
C ALA A 102 13.59 26.49 -6.57
N ILE A 103 14.46 26.14 -5.61
CA ILE A 103 15.73 26.84 -5.36
C ILE A 103 16.67 26.71 -6.55
N VAL A 104 16.87 25.50 -7.07
CA VAL A 104 17.78 25.21 -8.19
C VAL A 104 17.29 25.81 -9.51
N LEU A 105 15.97 25.86 -9.73
CA LEU A 105 15.34 26.50 -10.88
C LEU A 105 15.10 28.01 -10.68
N GLU A 106 15.62 28.59 -9.60
CA GLU A 106 15.49 30.01 -9.23
C GLU A 106 14.03 30.53 -9.32
N THR A 107 13.06 29.67 -8.97
CA THR A 107 11.63 29.97 -9.04
C THR A 107 11.11 30.36 -7.66
N THR A 108 10.53 31.55 -7.54
CA THR A 108 9.93 32.03 -6.29
C THR A 108 8.54 31.44 -6.10
N ILE A 109 8.44 30.42 -5.24
CA ILE A 109 7.16 29.84 -4.84
C ILE A 109 6.82 30.36 -3.45
N HIS A 110 5.73 31.12 -3.33
CA HIS A 110 5.25 31.58 -2.03
C HIS A 110 4.85 30.38 -1.14
N PRO A 111 5.10 30.40 0.19
CA PRO A 111 4.73 29.31 1.11
C PRO A 111 3.29 28.81 0.99
N MET A 112 2.35 29.71 0.68
CA MET A 112 0.94 29.35 0.47
C MET A 112 0.73 28.36 -0.68
N HIS A 113 1.55 28.40 -1.73
CA HIS A 113 1.45 27.45 -2.83
C HIS A 113 1.90 26.04 -2.41
N TYR A 114 2.92 25.92 -1.53
CA TYR A 114 3.31 24.62 -0.97
C TYR A 114 2.18 24.01 -0.14
N PHE A 115 1.42 24.83 0.60
CA PHE A 115 0.23 24.38 1.31
C PHE A 115 -0.84 23.81 0.36
N PHE A 116 -1.15 24.51 -0.73
CA PHE A 116 -2.10 24.00 -1.71
C PHE A 116 -1.60 22.73 -2.42
N LEU A 117 -0.29 22.62 -2.68
CA LEU A 117 0.31 21.40 -3.23
C LEU A 117 0.28 20.22 -2.25
N ALA A 118 0.39 20.49 -0.95
CA ALA A 118 0.12 19.45 0.06
C ALA A 118 -1.36 19.04 0.05
N ALA A 119 -2.29 19.97 -0.17
CA ALA A 119 -3.72 19.65 -0.32
C ALA A 119 -4.02 18.83 -1.59
N THR A 120 -3.38 19.14 -2.73
CA THR A 120 -3.50 18.32 -3.94
C THR A 120 -2.89 16.93 -3.74
N PHE A 121 -1.82 16.81 -2.96
CA PHE A 121 -1.26 15.53 -2.56
C PHE A 121 -2.25 14.73 -1.68
N PHE A 122 -2.86 15.36 -0.68
CA PHE A 122 -3.83 14.70 0.21
C PHE A 122 -5.15 14.34 -0.46
N SER A 123 -5.55 15.01 -1.55
CA SER A 123 -6.77 14.66 -2.28
C SER A 123 -6.75 13.22 -2.78
N PHE A 124 -5.57 12.68 -3.12
CA PHE A 124 -5.39 11.25 -3.42
C PHE A 124 -5.84 10.38 -2.26
N HIS A 125 -5.38 10.64 -1.03
CA HIS A 125 -5.70 9.82 0.13
C HIS A 125 -7.18 9.88 0.47
N LEU A 126 -7.80 11.06 0.38
CA LEU A 126 -9.23 11.24 0.60
C LEU A 126 -10.06 10.47 -0.42
N MET A 127 -9.76 10.62 -1.72
CA MET A 127 -10.45 9.91 -2.78
C MET A 127 -10.22 8.40 -2.70
N PHE A 128 -8.97 7.98 -2.50
CA PHE A 128 -8.60 6.57 -2.39
C PHE A 128 -9.34 5.92 -1.24
N SER A 129 -9.42 6.57 -0.07
CA SER A 129 -10.15 6.04 1.07
C SER A 129 -11.62 5.86 0.77
N TYR A 130 -12.32 6.89 0.29
CA TYR A 130 -13.76 6.82 0.11
C TYR A 130 -14.18 5.90 -1.05
N PHE A 131 -13.45 5.93 -2.16
CA PHE A 131 -13.82 5.14 -3.34
C PHE A 131 -13.43 3.66 -3.19
N SER A 132 -12.54 3.31 -2.26
CA SER A 132 -12.09 1.93 -2.07
C SER A 132 -13.20 1.00 -1.58
N ASP A 133 -14.23 1.57 -0.94
CA ASP A 133 -15.40 0.84 -0.44
C ASP A 133 -16.47 0.66 -1.54
N HIS A 134 -16.36 1.38 -2.66
CA HIS A 134 -17.39 1.42 -3.71
C HIS A 134 -16.92 0.84 -5.05
N LEU A 135 -15.61 0.84 -5.30
CA LEU A 135 -15.00 0.42 -6.56
C LEU A 135 -13.83 -0.53 -6.30
N ASN A 136 -13.42 -1.26 -7.34
CA ASN A 136 -12.21 -2.07 -7.26
C ASN A 136 -11.00 -1.22 -6.84
N ILE A 137 -10.26 -1.68 -5.85
CA ILE A 137 -9.12 -0.96 -5.25
C ILE A 137 -8.09 -0.47 -6.27
N TYR A 138 -7.83 -1.24 -7.33
CA TYR A 138 -6.87 -0.87 -8.38
C TYR A 138 -7.40 0.28 -9.25
N ILE A 139 -8.70 0.25 -9.58
CA ILE A 139 -9.36 1.31 -10.35
C ILE A 139 -9.38 2.59 -9.53
N THR A 140 -9.78 2.48 -8.26
CA THR A 140 -9.80 3.59 -7.31
C THR A 140 -8.42 4.24 -7.18
N PHE A 141 -7.38 3.43 -7.05
CA PHE A 141 -5.99 3.91 -6.96
C PHE A 141 -5.59 4.73 -8.20
N ILE A 142 -5.91 4.24 -9.40
CA ILE A 142 -5.61 4.93 -10.66
C ILE A 142 -6.37 6.26 -10.73
N ILE A 143 -7.68 6.26 -10.46
CA ILE A 143 -8.52 7.47 -10.52
C ILE A 143 -8.00 8.52 -9.53
N ALA A 144 -7.78 8.14 -8.27
CA ALA A 144 -7.26 9.06 -7.26
C ALA A 144 -5.89 9.63 -7.65
N SER A 145 -5.00 8.81 -8.22
CA SER A 145 -3.68 9.23 -8.67
C SER A 145 -3.76 10.24 -9.81
N LEU A 146 -4.59 9.96 -10.80
CA LEU A 146 -4.80 10.84 -11.97
C LEU A 146 -5.39 12.19 -11.54
N VAL A 147 -6.39 12.19 -10.66
CA VAL A 147 -7.01 13.43 -10.17
C VAL A 147 -5.99 14.26 -9.39
N SER A 148 -5.24 13.64 -8.48
CA SER A 148 -4.20 14.35 -7.71
C SER A 148 -3.10 14.93 -8.60
N LEU A 149 -2.63 14.18 -9.61
CA LEU A 149 -1.64 14.68 -10.59
C LEU A 149 -2.21 15.81 -11.45
N ALA A 150 -3.45 15.67 -11.92
CA ALA A 150 -4.12 16.69 -12.72
C ALA A 150 -4.29 17.99 -11.93
N LEU A 151 -4.66 17.91 -10.65
CA LEU A 151 -4.77 19.08 -9.77
C LEU A 151 -3.41 19.79 -9.62
N THR A 152 -2.34 19.04 -9.40
CA THR A 152 -1.00 19.63 -9.29
C THR A 152 -0.52 20.29 -10.58
N ILE A 153 -0.69 19.61 -11.72
CA ILE A 153 -0.30 20.15 -13.05
C ILE A 153 -1.07 21.43 -13.33
N THR A 154 -2.40 21.39 -13.17
CA THR A 154 -3.27 22.53 -13.49
C THR A 154 -3.00 23.72 -12.58
N TYR A 155 -2.73 23.48 -11.28
CA TYR A 155 -2.40 24.53 -10.33
C TYR A 155 -1.02 25.17 -10.59
N LEU A 156 0.04 24.37 -10.74
CA LEU A 156 1.39 24.89 -10.96
C LEU A 156 1.52 25.64 -12.28
N ARG A 157 0.80 25.22 -13.31
CA ARG A 157 0.77 25.90 -14.61
C ARG A 157 0.43 27.39 -14.48
N THR A 158 -0.39 27.78 -13.52
CA THR A 158 -0.89 29.15 -13.41
C THR A 158 0.18 30.18 -13.02
N PHE A 159 1.22 29.78 -12.29
CA PHE A 159 2.19 30.73 -11.72
C PHE A 159 3.66 30.28 -11.78
N THR A 160 3.96 29.09 -12.32
CA THR A 160 5.34 28.58 -12.43
C THR A 160 5.77 28.33 -13.86
N GLN A 161 7.08 28.08 -14.05
CA GLN A 161 7.64 27.75 -15.36
C GLN A 161 7.05 26.44 -15.92
N PRO A 162 6.81 26.34 -17.24
CA PRO A 162 6.23 25.14 -17.85
C PRO A 162 7.00 23.84 -17.54
N LYS A 163 8.34 23.90 -17.49
CA LYS A 163 9.16 22.73 -17.15
C LYS A 163 8.88 22.20 -15.74
N LEU A 164 8.72 23.09 -14.76
CA LEU A 164 8.39 22.72 -13.39
C LEU A 164 6.97 22.15 -13.30
N ALA A 165 6.01 22.84 -13.92
CA ALA A 165 4.59 22.51 -13.85
C ALA A 165 4.24 21.17 -14.52
N TYR A 166 4.78 20.91 -15.72
CA TYR A 166 4.38 19.75 -16.53
C TYR A 166 5.28 18.53 -16.37
N PHE A 167 6.54 18.72 -15.99
CA PHE A 167 7.51 17.63 -15.95
C PHE A 167 7.97 17.34 -14.53
N TYR A 168 8.69 18.28 -13.90
CA TYR A 168 9.39 17.95 -12.67
C TYR A 168 8.47 17.73 -11.47
N ALA A 169 7.50 18.62 -11.21
CA ALA A 169 6.62 18.47 -10.07
C ALA A 169 5.68 17.25 -10.20
N PRO A 170 5.05 16.98 -11.36
CA PRO A 170 4.25 15.77 -11.55
C PRO A 170 5.08 14.50 -11.48
N LEU A 171 6.32 14.50 -11.98
CA LEU A 171 7.23 13.35 -11.85
C LEU A 171 7.57 13.08 -10.38
N THR A 172 7.88 14.15 -9.64
CA THR A 172 8.19 14.08 -8.20
C THR A 172 6.98 13.55 -7.43
N GLN A 173 5.78 14.06 -7.73
CA GLN A 173 4.54 13.55 -7.16
C GLN A 173 4.25 12.13 -7.59
N PHE A 174 4.50 11.74 -8.83
CA PHE A 174 4.30 10.35 -9.27
C PHE A 174 5.18 9.38 -8.48
N ILE A 175 6.45 9.72 -8.28
CA ILE A 175 7.38 8.88 -7.51
C ILE A 175 6.94 8.81 -6.05
N TYR A 176 6.72 9.95 -5.39
CA TYR A 176 6.43 9.96 -3.96
C TYR A 176 4.99 9.62 -3.66
N LEU A 177 4.00 10.04 -4.43
CA LEU A 177 2.60 9.65 -4.18
C LEU A 177 2.30 8.25 -4.72
N VAL A 178 2.50 8.04 -6.02
CA VAL A 178 1.97 6.86 -6.72
C VAL A 178 2.84 5.64 -6.48
N ILE A 179 4.14 5.69 -6.75
CA ILE A 179 5.02 4.52 -6.57
C ILE A 179 5.10 4.13 -5.10
N PHE A 180 5.24 5.11 -4.20
CA PHE A 180 5.25 4.87 -2.76
C PHE A 180 3.94 4.24 -2.29
N SER A 181 2.77 4.79 -2.66
CA SER A 181 1.48 4.24 -2.23
C SER A 181 1.24 2.86 -2.84
N TYR A 182 1.70 2.62 -4.06
CA TYR A 182 1.62 1.31 -4.71
C TYR A 182 2.47 0.25 -3.98
N SER A 183 3.55 0.65 -3.29
CA SER A 183 4.37 -0.28 -2.51
C SER A 183 3.60 -1.01 -1.38
N PHE A 184 2.49 -0.43 -0.91
CA PHE A 184 1.63 -1.03 0.13
C PHE A 184 0.75 -2.16 -0.39
N PHE A 185 0.66 -2.36 -1.70
CA PHE A 185 0.01 -3.53 -2.30
C PHE A 185 0.90 -4.77 -2.21
N PHE A 186 2.22 -4.62 -2.04
CA PHE A 186 3.16 -5.73 -1.87
C PHE A 186 3.32 -6.11 -0.40
N LYS A 187 2.73 -7.24 -0.01
CA LYS A 187 2.78 -7.75 1.36
C LYS A 187 4.23 -8.09 1.75
N GLY A 188 4.72 -7.49 2.84
CA GLY A 188 6.03 -7.78 3.43
C GLY A 188 7.23 -7.07 2.82
N MET A 189 7.09 -6.37 1.69
CA MET A 189 8.19 -5.63 1.04
C MET A 189 8.09 -4.11 1.20
N THR A 190 6.97 -3.59 1.69
CA THR A 190 6.72 -2.15 1.80
C THR A 190 7.83 -1.39 2.52
N GLY A 191 8.25 -1.85 3.70
CA GLY A 191 9.32 -1.19 4.46
C GLY A 191 10.65 -1.14 3.71
N LEU A 192 10.99 -2.20 2.98
CA LEU A 192 12.19 -2.26 2.15
C LEU A 192 12.11 -1.24 1.00
N ILE A 193 10.99 -1.21 0.28
CA ILE A 193 10.76 -0.28 -0.84
C ILE A 193 10.86 1.16 -0.34
N VAL A 194 10.16 1.48 0.76
CA VAL A 194 10.18 2.81 1.38
C VAL A 194 11.60 3.21 1.78
N THR A 195 12.37 2.30 2.37
CA THR A 195 13.76 2.56 2.79
C THR A 195 14.66 2.86 1.58
N ILE A 196 14.57 2.04 0.53
CA ILE A 196 15.35 2.25 -0.69
C ILE A 196 14.99 3.59 -1.34
N CYS A 197 13.71 3.91 -1.46
CA CYS A 197 13.24 5.20 -1.98
C CYS A 197 13.81 6.36 -1.15
N ALA A 198 13.69 6.31 0.18
CA ALA A 198 14.18 7.35 1.07
C ALA A 198 15.71 7.57 0.94
N VAL A 199 16.50 6.50 0.89
CA VAL A 199 17.97 6.58 0.74
C VAL A 199 18.36 7.17 -0.61
N ILE A 200 17.71 6.73 -1.70
CA ILE A 200 17.95 7.27 -3.05
C ILE A 200 17.57 8.74 -3.11
N THR A 201 16.42 9.12 -2.56
CA THR A 201 15.97 10.51 -2.49
C THR A 201 16.97 11.37 -1.75
N LEU A 202 17.44 10.92 -0.59
CA LEU A 202 18.44 11.64 0.19
C LEU A 202 19.73 11.83 -0.60
N PHE A 203 20.22 10.77 -1.26
CA PHE A 203 21.39 10.84 -2.12
C PHE A 203 21.22 11.88 -3.24
N ILE A 204 20.09 11.85 -3.96
CA ILE A 204 19.81 12.81 -5.03
C ILE A 204 19.77 14.24 -4.50
N LEU A 205 19.07 14.47 -3.38
CA LEU A 205 18.99 15.79 -2.75
C LEU A 205 20.37 16.30 -2.37
N MET A 206 21.22 15.47 -1.78
CA MET A 206 22.61 15.83 -1.44
C MET A 206 23.41 16.22 -2.69
N GLN A 207 23.31 15.45 -3.77
CA GLN A 207 24.04 15.75 -5.02
C GLN A 207 23.59 17.05 -5.68
N ILE A 208 22.27 17.30 -5.71
CA ILE A 208 21.69 18.51 -6.30
C ILE A 208 22.06 19.74 -5.47
N THR A 209 22.00 19.63 -4.14
CA THR A 209 22.22 20.76 -3.23
C THR A 209 23.69 21.07 -2.97
N ALA A 210 24.62 20.12 -3.18
CA ALA A 210 26.04 20.31 -2.89
C ALA A 210 26.69 21.48 -3.64
N LYS A 211 26.15 21.88 -4.79
CA LYS A 211 26.66 22.99 -5.61
C LYS A 211 25.92 24.31 -5.37
N VAL A 212 24.94 24.33 -4.47
CA VAL A 212 24.14 25.53 -4.17
C VAL A 212 24.89 26.40 -3.15
N ASP A 213 25.08 27.67 -3.49
CA ASP A 213 25.59 28.67 -2.55
C ASP A 213 24.50 29.06 -1.55
N TRP A 214 24.52 28.40 -0.39
CA TRP A 214 23.54 28.60 0.67
C TRP A 214 23.62 29.98 1.32
N GLU A 215 24.81 30.58 1.42
CA GLU A 215 24.95 31.93 1.99
C GLU A 215 24.21 32.95 1.14
N ARG A 216 24.34 32.86 -0.18
CA ARG A 216 23.59 33.70 -1.12
C ARG A 216 22.08 33.50 -1.02
N VAL A 217 21.62 32.24 -0.88
CA VAL A 217 20.18 31.91 -0.77
C VAL A 217 19.56 32.51 0.50
N PHE A 218 20.23 32.40 1.65
CA PHE A 218 19.71 32.94 2.91
C PHE A 218 19.87 34.45 3.05
N ASN A 219 20.90 35.05 2.44
CA ASN A 219 21.13 36.51 2.51
C ASN A 219 20.23 37.32 1.56
N LYS A 220 19.62 36.69 0.54
CA LYS A 220 18.72 37.38 -0.42
C LYS A 220 17.47 38.00 0.23
N ASN A 221 17.13 37.58 1.46
CA ASN A 221 15.96 38.06 2.23
C ASN A 221 16.30 39.15 3.27
N LYS A 222 17.55 39.65 3.31
CA LYS A 222 18.00 40.68 4.27
C LYS A 222 18.10 42.11 3.69
N LEU A 223 17.67 42.33 2.45
CA LEU A 223 17.65 43.62 1.77
C LEU A 223 16.23 43.91 1.30
#